data_AF-A0A4Q0VBC0-F1
#
_entry.id   AF-A0A4Q0VBC0-F1
#
_cell.length_a   1.000
_cell.length_b   1.000
_cell.length_c   1.000
_cell.angle_alpha   90.00
_cell.angle_beta   90.00
_cell.angle_gamma   90.00
#
_symmetry.space_group_name_H-M   'P 1'
#
loop_
_entity.id
_entity.type
_entity.pdbx_description
1 polymer ?
#
loop_
_entity_poly.entity_id
_entity_poly.type
_entity_poly.pdbx_seq_one_letter_code
_entity_poly.pdbx_strand_id
1 'polypeptide(L)'
;MNYIEKIFPFTNIAHDIKTPLNIINSSIQLIELNLKEGKIIDEKLILNEQIKILQQSSKKLIKLINNFIDNTNIKDFNEMNIQCCNIVTIVEESTLYFADYLKNKNIELIFDTNIEEKEIECDVDKIESVMFNLISNATKFTPEYGKIWVNVLDKTNFIEFVVKDTGIGIPKDKIDRVFQKSIRLDNSFNEIEGSGIGLYIVKTIVDMHGGKIIVNSEIGKGSEFIIKIPAKIKRKEGLKQKIM
;
A
#
# COMPACT_ATOMS: atom_id res chain seq x y z
N MET A 1 31.77 -6.76 8.52
CA MET A 1 30.55 -6.18 9.12
C MET A 1 30.06 -7.17 10.16
N ASN A 2 30.22 -6.82 11.45
CA ASN A 2 30.11 -7.77 12.56
C ASN A 2 28.65 -8.17 12.82
N TYR A 3 28.41 -9.41 13.26
CA TYR A 3 27.06 -9.96 13.53
C TYR A 3 26.22 -9.08 14.49
N ILE A 4 26.89 -8.33 15.36
CA ILE A 4 26.29 -7.41 16.33
C ILE A 4 25.70 -6.15 15.66
N GLU A 5 26.31 -5.65 14.58
CA GLU A 5 25.75 -4.52 13.80
C GLU A 5 24.49 -4.89 13.02
N LYS A 6 24.27 -6.19 12.74
CA LYS A 6 23.05 -6.69 12.06
C LYS A 6 21.82 -6.74 12.97
N ILE A 7 21.98 -6.90 14.28
CA ILE A 7 20.87 -7.16 15.22
C ILE A 7 20.40 -5.88 15.93
N PHE A 8 21.29 -4.90 16.10
CA PHE A 8 21.01 -3.64 16.79
C PHE A 8 19.79 -2.84 16.27
N PRO A 9 19.48 -2.81 14.95
CA PRO A 9 18.27 -2.16 14.44
C PRO A 9 16.98 -2.85 14.90
N PHE A 10 16.99 -4.19 15.00
CA PHE A 10 15.82 -4.98 15.37
C PHE A 10 15.43 -4.81 16.84
N THR A 11 16.40 -4.68 17.74
CA THR A 11 16.14 -4.50 19.19
C THR A 11 15.51 -3.15 19.51
N ASN A 12 15.93 -2.07 18.83
CA ASN A 12 15.35 -0.74 19.04
C ASN A 12 13.95 -0.62 18.43
N ILE A 13 13.73 -1.19 17.25
CA ILE A 13 12.43 -1.15 16.58
C ILE A 13 11.40 -2.00 17.33
N ALA A 14 11.79 -3.18 17.83
CA ALA A 14 10.92 -3.98 18.69
C ALA A 14 10.52 -3.20 19.96
N HIS A 15 11.44 -2.45 20.57
CA HIS A 15 11.16 -1.61 21.73
C HIS A 15 10.19 -0.45 21.40
N ASP A 16 10.42 0.22 20.26
CA ASP A 16 9.61 1.35 19.82
C ASP A 16 8.21 0.92 19.36
N ILE A 17 8.04 -0.30 18.86
CA ILE A 17 6.74 -0.93 18.55
C ILE A 17 6.01 -1.37 19.83
N LYS A 18 6.74 -1.92 20.81
CA LYS A 18 6.16 -2.43 22.06
C LYS A 18 5.48 -1.33 22.87
N THR A 19 5.98 -0.10 22.79
CA THR A 19 5.44 1.05 23.51
C THR A 19 4.00 1.43 23.08
N PRO A 20 3.71 1.77 21.80
CA PRO A 20 2.35 2.05 21.34
C PRO A 20 1.43 0.82 21.44
N LEU A 21 1.96 -0.40 21.27
CA LEU A 21 1.18 -1.63 21.45
C LEU A 21 0.72 -1.82 22.91
N ASN A 22 1.60 -1.57 23.88
CA ASN A 22 1.24 -1.61 25.30
C ASN A 22 0.20 -0.54 25.66
N ILE A 23 0.29 0.65 25.07
CA ILE A 23 -0.69 1.72 25.26
C ILE A 23 -2.07 1.30 24.71
N ILE A 24 -2.11 0.62 23.56
CA ILE A 24 -3.35 0.05 23.02
C ILE A 24 -3.95 -0.98 24.00
N ASN A 25 -3.14 -1.94 24.46
CA ASN A 25 -3.60 -2.98 25.37
C ASN A 25 -4.09 -2.42 26.72
N SER A 26 -3.37 -1.46 27.31
CA SER A 26 -3.78 -0.81 28.55
C SER A 26 -5.07 0.01 28.38
N SER A 27 -5.25 0.65 27.23
CA SER A 27 -6.50 1.36 26.92
C SER A 27 -7.67 0.39 26.80
N ILE A 28 -7.50 -0.74 26.09
CA ILE A 28 -8.54 -1.79 26.00
C ILE A 28 -8.89 -2.35 27.38
N GLN A 29 -7.90 -2.66 28.23
CA GLN A 29 -8.14 -3.15 29.60
C GLN A 29 -8.92 -2.14 30.45
N LEU A 30 -8.66 -0.84 30.27
CA LEU A 30 -9.40 0.21 30.96
C LEU A 30 -10.85 0.30 30.48
N ILE A 31 -11.11 0.15 29.17
CA ILE A 31 -12.48 0.00 28.63
C ILE A 31 -13.16 -1.20 29.29
N GLU A 32 -12.52 -2.37 29.31
CA GLU A 32 -13.09 -3.60 29.86
C GLU A 32 -13.41 -3.52 31.37
N LEU A 33 -12.52 -2.92 32.16
CA LEU A 33 -12.72 -2.71 33.59
C LEU A 33 -13.90 -1.77 33.86
N ASN A 34 -13.98 -0.66 33.13
CA ASN A 34 -15.08 0.29 33.26
C ASN A 34 -16.43 -0.35 32.88
N LEU A 35 -16.46 -1.17 31.82
CA LEU A 35 -17.64 -1.95 31.43
C LEU A 35 -18.06 -2.97 32.52
N LYS A 36 -17.10 -3.64 33.18
CA LYS A 36 -17.37 -4.63 34.24
C LYS A 36 -17.83 -4.00 35.55
N GLU A 37 -17.31 -2.84 35.92
CA GLU A 37 -17.61 -2.16 37.18
C GLU A 37 -18.88 -1.28 37.12
N GLY A 38 -19.52 -1.14 35.95
CA GLY A 38 -20.73 -0.35 35.78
C GLY A 38 -20.54 1.13 36.15
N LYS A 39 -19.32 1.66 35.99
CA LYS A 39 -18.98 3.05 36.37
C LYS A 39 -19.54 4.03 35.34
N ILE A 40 -20.72 4.57 35.65
CA ILE A 40 -21.42 5.64 34.94
C ILE A 40 -20.77 6.99 35.27
N ILE A 41 -19.70 7.36 34.58
CA ILE A 41 -19.22 8.75 34.52
C ILE A 41 -19.06 9.06 33.04
N ASP A 42 -20.02 9.82 32.50
CA ASP A 42 -20.11 10.31 31.12
C ASP A 42 -19.41 9.39 30.10
N GLU A 43 -19.94 8.17 29.96
CA GLU A 43 -19.35 7.04 29.21
C GLU A 43 -18.82 7.47 27.84
N LYS A 44 -19.51 8.43 27.22
CA LYS A 44 -19.18 8.96 25.90
C LYS A 44 -17.88 9.77 25.90
N LEU A 45 -17.59 10.55 26.93
CA LEU A 45 -16.39 11.38 27.00
C LEU A 45 -15.13 10.52 27.25
N ILE A 46 -15.21 9.61 28.22
CA ILE A 46 -14.10 8.69 28.57
C ILE A 46 -13.83 7.72 27.41
N LEU A 47 -14.88 7.16 26.80
CA LEU A 47 -14.73 6.29 25.64
C LEU A 47 -14.11 7.04 24.46
N ASN A 48 -14.51 8.28 24.22
CA ASN A 48 -13.91 9.11 23.16
C ASN A 48 -12.43 9.42 23.41
N GLU A 49 -12.02 9.66 24.66
CA GLU A 49 -10.61 9.84 25.01
C GLU A 49 -9.80 8.55 24.79
N GLN A 50 -10.34 7.41 25.21
CA GLN A 50 -9.68 6.11 25.02
C GLN A 50 -9.60 5.73 23.53
N ILE A 51 -10.65 5.98 22.75
CA ILE A 51 -10.64 5.82 21.30
C ILE A 51 -9.58 6.72 20.65
N LYS A 52 -9.44 7.98 21.09
CA LYS A 52 -8.38 8.87 20.60
C LYS A 52 -6.98 8.33 20.90
N ILE A 53 -6.74 7.81 22.10
CA ILE A 53 -5.46 7.21 22.50
C ILE A 53 -5.16 5.96 21.64
N LEU A 54 -6.16 5.11 21.41
CA LEU A 54 -6.05 3.95 20.52
C LEU A 54 -5.69 4.36 19.09
N GLN A 55 -6.40 5.36 18.55
CA GLN A 55 -6.14 5.88 17.20
C GLN A 55 -4.74 6.50 17.08
N GLN A 56 -4.30 7.28 18.05
CA GLN A 56 -2.96 7.89 18.05
C GLN A 56 -1.86 6.81 18.14
N SER A 57 -2.05 5.80 18.98
CA SER A 57 -1.09 4.71 19.15
C SER A 57 -1.03 3.82 17.91
N SER A 58 -2.17 3.54 17.28
CA SER A 58 -2.26 2.82 16.01
C SER A 58 -1.55 3.59 14.88
N LYS A 59 -1.79 4.91 14.74
CA LYS A 59 -1.06 5.76 13.78
C LYS A 59 0.45 5.73 14.01
N LYS A 60 0.90 5.74 15.27
CA LYS A 60 2.31 5.66 15.62
C LYS A 60 2.91 4.29 15.26
N LEU A 61 2.18 3.20 15.48
CA LEU A 61 2.54 1.84 15.06
C LEU A 61 2.70 1.74 13.55
N ILE A 62 1.72 2.24 12.79
CA ILE A 62 1.74 2.29 11.33
C ILE A 62 2.97 3.06 10.85
N LYS A 63 3.28 4.21 11.45
CA LYS A 63 4.48 5.00 11.13
C LYS A 63 5.78 4.25 11.40
N LEU A 64 5.87 3.53 12.53
CA LEU A 64 7.06 2.73 12.86
C LEU A 64 7.23 1.52 11.95
N ILE A 65 6.13 0.85 11.59
CA ILE A 65 6.12 -0.26 10.63
C ILE A 65 6.54 0.24 9.26
N ASN A 66 5.96 1.35 8.78
CA ASN A 66 6.34 1.96 7.51
C ASN A 66 7.82 2.35 7.51
N ASN A 67 8.32 3.00 8.57
CA ASN A 67 9.73 3.34 8.71
C ASN A 67 10.65 2.09 8.78
N PHE A 68 10.17 0.98 9.35
CA PHE A 68 10.93 -0.27 9.41
C PHE A 68 11.02 -0.93 8.03
N ILE A 69 9.86 -1.10 7.38
CA ILE A 69 9.73 -1.53 5.99
C ILE A 69 10.66 -0.66 5.12
N ASP A 70 10.59 0.67 5.23
CA ASP A 70 11.45 1.62 4.51
C ASP A 70 12.97 1.40 4.73
N ASN A 71 13.39 0.87 5.88
CA ASN A 71 14.80 0.65 6.23
C ASN A 71 15.33 -0.75 5.88
N THR A 72 14.48 -1.79 5.89
CA THR A 72 14.86 -3.16 5.49
C THR A 72 14.84 -3.35 3.97
N ASN A 73 14.06 -2.55 3.25
CA ASN A 73 13.62 -2.76 1.87
C ASN A 73 14.58 -2.38 0.73
N ILE A 74 15.89 -2.28 0.94
CA ILE A 74 16.82 -2.04 -0.18
C ILE A 74 17.74 -3.24 -0.45
N LYS A 75 17.88 -4.17 0.50
CA LYS A 75 18.82 -5.29 0.35
C LYS A 75 18.15 -6.62 -0.03
N ASP A 76 16.87 -6.81 0.31
CA ASP A 76 16.17 -8.09 0.12
C ASP A 76 15.19 -8.13 -1.08
N PHE A 77 15.13 -7.09 -1.91
CA PHE A 77 14.31 -7.11 -3.15
C PHE A 77 14.87 -8.00 -4.26
N ASN A 78 15.99 -8.70 -4.07
CA ASN A 78 16.57 -9.50 -5.16
C ASN A 78 15.85 -10.83 -5.41
N GLU A 79 15.01 -11.32 -4.48
CA GLU A 79 14.33 -12.60 -4.62
C GLU A 79 12.83 -12.42 -4.87
N MET A 80 12.35 -12.98 -5.99
CA MET A 80 10.93 -13.08 -6.31
C MET A 80 10.42 -14.48 -6.00
N ASN A 81 9.31 -14.56 -5.27
CA ASN A 81 8.55 -15.79 -5.07
C ASN A 81 7.42 -15.85 -6.12
N ILE A 82 7.80 -16.21 -7.35
CA ILE A 82 6.84 -16.28 -8.46
C ILE A 82 5.93 -17.50 -8.30
N GLN A 83 4.63 -17.25 -8.30
CA GLN A 83 3.58 -18.26 -8.26
C GLN A 83 2.47 -17.97 -9.28
N CYS A 84 1.69 -18.99 -9.63
CA CYS A 84 0.51 -18.83 -10.48
C CYS A 84 -0.63 -18.27 -9.62
N CYS A 85 -1.13 -17.10 -10.00
CA CYS A 85 -2.00 -16.27 -9.18
C CYS A 85 -3.11 -15.64 -10.04
N ASN A 86 -4.32 -15.43 -9.51
CA ASN A 86 -5.34 -14.63 -10.19
C ASN A 86 -5.08 -13.14 -9.94
N ILE A 87 -4.60 -12.42 -10.96
CA ILE A 87 -4.23 -11.01 -10.82
C ILE A 87 -5.43 -10.11 -10.51
N VAL A 88 -6.63 -10.46 -11.01
CA VAL A 88 -7.84 -9.66 -10.78
C VAL A 88 -8.17 -9.65 -9.30
N THR A 89 -8.16 -10.83 -8.66
CA THR A 89 -8.39 -10.98 -7.21
C THR A 89 -7.39 -10.19 -6.38
N ILE A 90 -6.10 -10.26 -6.70
CA ILE A 90 -5.06 -9.54 -5.94
C ILE A 90 -5.32 -8.03 -5.95
N VAL A 91 -5.62 -7.48 -7.14
CA VAL A 91 -5.87 -6.04 -7.29
C VAL A 91 -7.20 -5.65 -6.65
N GLU A 92 -8.24 -6.47 -6.78
CA GLU A 92 -9.54 -6.25 -6.16
C GLU A 92 -9.45 -6.23 -4.64
N GLU A 93 -8.83 -7.25 -4.02
CA GLU A 93 -8.65 -7.33 -2.57
C GLU A 93 -7.79 -6.17 -2.04
N SER A 94 -6.71 -5.82 -2.76
CA SER A 94 -5.89 -4.65 -2.45
C SER A 94 -6.70 -3.35 -2.51
N THR A 95 -7.68 -3.26 -3.41
CA THR A 95 -8.55 -2.09 -3.58
C THR A 95 -9.59 -2.02 -2.46
N LEU A 96 -10.24 -3.15 -2.15
CA LEU A 96 -11.24 -3.27 -1.10
C LEU A 96 -10.70 -2.87 0.28
N TYR A 97 -9.40 -3.10 0.53
CA TYR A 97 -8.73 -2.65 1.76
C TYR A 97 -8.91 -1.15 2.05
N PHE A 98 -8.99 -0.30 1.01
CA PHE A 98 -9.12 1.16 1.17
C PHE A 98 -10.57 1.65 1.18
N ALA A 99 -11.56 0.78 0.90
CA ALA A 99 -12.95 1.19 0.67
C ALA A 99 -13.56 1.95 1.85
N ASP A 100 -13.46 1.41 3.07
CA ASP A 100 -14.01 2.06 4.27
C ASP A 100 -13.29 3.36 4.62
N TYR A 101 -11.97 3.40 4.44
CA TYR A 101 -11.17 4.59 4.73
C TYR A 101 -11.50 5.74 3.77
N LEU A 102 -11.63 5.44 2.48
CA LEU A 102 -12.00 6.42 1.45
C LEU A 102 -13.44 6.89 1.59
N LYS A 103 -14.36 5.97 1.92
CA LYS A 103 -15.74 6.31 2.25
C LYS A 103 -15.83 7.29 3.42
N ASN A 104 -15.07 7.07 4.49
CA ASN A 104 -15.02 8.00 5.64
C ASN A 104 -14.37 9.35 5.30
N LYS A 105 -13.59 9.44 4.23
CA LYS A 105 -13.03 10.67 3.67
C LYS A 105 -13.90 11.31 2.59
N ASN A 106 -15.11 10.78 2.35
CA ASN A 106 -15.99 11.17 1.24
C ASN A 106 -15.27 11.17 -0.13
N ILE A 107 -14.38 10.20 -0.37
CA ILE A 107 -13.74 9.98 -1.67
C ILE A 107 -14.37 8.74 -2.31
N GLU A 108 -14.81 8.88 -3.55
CA GLU A 108 -15.39 7.77 -4.31
C GLU A 108 -14.29 6.83 -4.81
N LEU A 109 -14.41 5.53 -4.51
CA LEU A 109 -13.52 4.49 -5.01
C LEU A 109 -14.28 3.64 -6.02
N ILE A 110 -13.73 3.49 -7.22
CA ILE A 110 -14.32 2.71 -8.30
C ILE A 110 -13.31 1.66 -8.76
N PHE A 111 -13.70 0.39 -8.69
CA PHE A 111 -12.95 -0.71 -9.27
C PHE A 111 -13.66 -1.17 -10.56
N ASP A 112 -12.90 -1.40 -11.63
CA ASP A 112 -13.43 -1.88 -12.90
C ASP A 112 -12.45 -2.85 -13.57
N THR A 113 -12.97 -3.81 -14.34
CA THR A 113 -12.16 -4.80 -15.04
C THR A 113 -12.83 -5.26 -16.33
N ASN A 114 -12.02 -5.58 -17.36
CA ASN A 114 -12.55 -6.17 -18.60
C ASN A 114 -12.55 -7.70 -18.60
N ILE A 115 -12.13 -8.32 -17.49
CA ILE A 115 -12.02 -9.75 -17.28
C ILE A 115 -12.36 -10.10 -15.82
N GLU A 116 -13.07 -11.21 -15.61
CA GLU A 116 -13.41 -11.68 -14.26
C GLU A 116 -12.20 -12.33 -13.57
N GLU A 117 -11.42 -13.12 -14.31
CA GLU A 117 -10.27 -13.84 -13.77
C GLU A 117 -9.14 -13.92 -14.79
N LYS A 118 -7.89 -13.86 -14.31
CA LYS A 118 -6.73 -14.11 -15.14
C LYS A 118 -5.56 -14.64 -14.32
N GLU A 119 -5.21 -15.88 -14.61
CA GLU A 119 -3.99 -16.49 -14.08
C GLU A 119 -2.75 -15.90 -14.75
N ILE A 120 -1.78 -15.47 -13.95
CA ILE A 120 -0.43 -15.09 -14.37
C ILE A 120 0.60 -15.61 -13.38
N GLU A 121 1.87 -15.65 -13.80
CA GLU A 121 3.02 -15.84 -12.91
C GLU A 121 3.43 -14.49 -12.29
N CYS A 122 3.20 -14.33 -10.98
CA CYS A 122 3.50 -13.12 -10.24
C CYS A 122 4.03 -13.41 -8.83
N ASP A 123 4.70 -12.44 -8.21
CA ASP A 123 4.94 -12.44 -6.77
C ASP A 123 3.81 -11.64 -6.09
N VAL A 124 2.92 -12.34 -5.40
CA VAL A 124 1.67 -11.79 -4.85
C VAL A 124 1.95 -10.65 -3.88
N ASP A 125 2.79 -10.88 -2.87
CA ASP A 125 3.12 -9.89 -1.84
C ASP A 125 3.71 -8.61 -2.45
N LYS A 126 4.51 -8.76 -3.52
CA LYS A 126 5.08 -7.61 -4.23
C LYS A 126 4.03 -6.85 -5.05
N ILE A 127 3.10 -7.54 -5.72
CA ILE A 127 2.01 -6.87 -6.44
C ILE A 127 1.07 -6.14 -5.47
N GLU A 128 0.71 -6.75 -4.35
CA GLU A 128 -0.05 -6.10 -3.28
C GLU A 128 0.67 -4.84 -2.78
N SER A 129 1.98 -4.91 -2.59
CA SER A 129 2.81 -3.75 -2.22
C SER A 129 2.74 -2.63 -3.26
N VAL A 130 2.75 -2.97 -4.56
CA VAL A 130 2.56 -1.99 -5.64
C VAL A 130 1.20 -1.31 -5.49
N MET A 131 0.12 -2.08 -5.39
CA MET A 131 -1.24 -1.56 -5.28
C MET A 131 -1.41 -0.69 -4.04
N PHE A 132 -0.94 -1.16 -2.88
CA PHE A 132 -1.01 -0.41 -1.63
C PHE A 132 -0.31 0.94 -1.72
N ASN A 133 0.90 0.98 -2.31
CA ASN A 133 1.64 2.24 -2.47
C ASN A 133 0.94 3.22 -3.41
N LEU A 134 0.37 2.73 -4.52
CA LEU A 134 -0.33 3.57 -5.49
C LEU A 134 -1.65 4.11 -4.92
N ILE A 135 -2.48 3.25 -4.33
CA ILE A 135 -3.79 3.65 -3.77
C ILE A 135 -3.59 4.52 -2.52
N SER A 136 -2.58 4.25 -1.69
CA SER A 136 -2.23 5.11 -0.56
C SER A 136 -1.83 6.52 -1.02
N ASN A 137 -1.03 6.64 -2.09
CA ASN A 137 -0.70 7.94 -2.68
C ASN A 137 -1.96 8.64 -3.22
N ALA A 138 -2.80 7.96 -3.99
CA ALA A 138 -4.06 8.51 -4.48
C ALA A 138 -4.92 9.03 -3.32
N THR A 139 -5.07 8.24 -2.26
CA THR A 139 -5.83 8.57 -1.05
C THR A 139 -5.25 9.78 -0.28
N LYS A 140 -3.94 9.94 -0.32
CA LYS A 140 -3.22 11.00 0.38
C LYS A 140 -3.35 12.35 -0.33
N PHE A 141 -3.39 12.33 -1.65
CA PHE A 141 -3.32 13.51 -2.51
C PHE A 141 -4.66 13.90 -3.14
N THR A 142 -5.69 13.08 -2.97
CA THR A 142 -7.06 13.37 -3.39
C THR A 142 -7.82 14.10 -2.28
N PRO A 143 -8.41 15.29 -2.56
CA PRO A 143 -9.24 16.00 -1.58
C PRO A 143 -10.59 15.31 -1.37
N GLU A 144 -11.30 15.73 -0.33
CA GLU A 144 -12.68 15.32 -0.06
C GLU A 144 -13.57 15.54 -1.31
N TYR A 145 -14.53 14.63 -1.55
CA TYR A 145 -15.39 14.58 -2.74
C TYR A 145 -14.67 14.31 -4.06
N GLY A 146 -13.37 13.97 -4.02
CA GLY A 146 -12.64 13.46 -5.17
C GLY A 146 -12.99 12.01 -5.50
N LYS A 147 -12.31 11.49 -6.53
CA LYS A 147 -12.51 10.12 -7.02
C LYS A 147 -11.18 9.42 -7.25
N ILE A 148 -11.17 8.11 -7.00
CA ILE A 148 -10.08 7.20 -7.30
C ILE A 148 -10.63 6.04 -8.12
N TRP A 149 -9.98 5.75 -9.23
CA TRP A 149 -10.28 4.59 -10.08
C TRP A 149 -9.15 3.59 -10.02
N VAL A 150 -9.50 2.31 -9.89
CA VAL A 150 -8.58 1.19 -10.02
C VAL A 150 -9.11 0.28 -11.13
N ASN A 151 -8.36 0.17 -12.22
CA ASN A 151 -8.78 -0.62 -13.37
C ASN A 151 -7.82 -1.78 -13.61
N VAL A 152 -8.33 -2.97 -13.94
CA VAL A 152 -7.53 -4.12 -14.42
C VAL A 152 -7.94 -4.47 -15.84
N LEU A 153 -6.96 -4.52 -16.74
CA LEU A 153 -7.21 -4.72 -18.16
C LEU A 153 -6.28 -5.82 -18.71
N ASP A 154 -6.86 -6.89 -19.23
CA ASP A 154 -6.12 -7.87 -20.03
C ASP A 154 -5.89 -7.32 -21.44
N LYS A 155 -4.62 -7.12 -21.81
CA LYS A 155 -4.18 -6.69 -23.14
C LYS A 155 -3.51 -7.83 -23.91
N THR A 156 -3.87 -9.07 -23.60
CA THR A 156 -3.37 -10.34 -24.18
C THR A 156 -1.92 -10.67 -23.81
N ASN A 157 -0.97 -9.77 -24.10
CA ASN A 157 0.46 -9.98 -23.84
C ASN A 157 0.91 -9.47 -22.46
N PHE A 158 0.15 -8.56 -21.88
CA PHE A 158 0.40 -7.98 -20.57
C PHE A 158 -0.93 -7.69 -19.87
N ILE A 159 -0.88 -7.67 -18.56
CA ILE A 159 -1.91 -7.13 -17.71
C ILE A 159 -1.56 -5.68 -17.44
N GLU A 160 -2.53 -4.81 -17.69
CA GLU A 160 -2.45 -3.39 -17.39
C GLU A 160 -3.33 -3.11 -16.19
N PHE A 161 -2.76 -2.61 -15.10
CA PHE A 161 -3.56 -2.06 -14.02
C PHE A 161 -3.26 -0.59 -13.80
N VAL A 162 -4.32 0.18 -13.59
CA VAL A 162 -4.30 1.64 -13.58
C VAL A 162 -4.84 2.12 -12.24
N VAL A 163 -4.10 3.01 -11.57
CA VAL A 163 -4.60 3.76 -10.42
C VAL A 163 -4.66 5.22 -10.83
N LYS A 164 -5.87 5.78 -10.89
CA LYS A 164 -6.14 7.16 -11.29
C LYS A 164 -6.84 7.90 -10.17
N ASP A 165 -6.48 9.16 -9.97
CA ASP A 165 -7.05 10.03 -8.95
C ASP A 165 -7.42 11.41 -9.51
N THR A 166 -8.32 12.12 -8.82
CA THR A 166 -8.64 13.54 -9.08
C THR A 166 -7.92 14.48 -8.12
N GLY A 167 -6.74 14.10 -7.65
CA GLY A 167 -5.97 14.84 -6.67
C GLY A 167 -5.25 16.07 -7.21
N ILE A 168 -4.27 16.54 -6.45
CA ILE A 168 -3.51 17.75 -6.76
C ILE A 168 -2.64 17.67 -8.03
N GLY A 169 -2.37 16.46 -8.53
CA GLY A 169 -1.47 16.21 -9.66
C GLY A 169 0.02 16.43 -9.35
N ILE A 170 0.85 16.13 -10.34
CA ILE A 170 2.32 16.15 -10.30
C ILE A 170 2.82 17.12 -11.38
N PRO A 171 3.70 18.08 -11.04
CA PRO A 171 4.34 18.94 -12.03
C PRO A 171 5.14 18.15 -13.08
N LYS A 172 5.05 18.54 -14.35
CA LYS A 172 5.67 17.80 -15.47
C LYS A 172 7.18 17.63 -15.32
N ASP A 173 7.88 18.66 -14.82
CA ASP A 173 9.32 18.67 -14.54
C ASP A 173 9.75 17.72 -13.42
N LYS A 174 8.78 17.16 -12.68
CA LYS A 174 9.00 16.27 -11.54
C LYS A 174 8.63 14.82 -11.80
N ILE A 175 7.91 14.52 -12.90
CA ILE A 175 7.44 13.17 -13.23
C ILE A 175 8.62 12.19 -13.30
N ASP A 176 9.72 12.53 -13.95
CA ASP A 176 10.89 11.63 -14.05
C ASP A 176 11.59 11.39 -12.70
N ARG A 177 11.34 12.27 -11.72
CA ARG A 177 11.99 12.25 -10.41
C ARG A 177 11.15 11.56 -9.34
N VAL A 178 9.86 11.33 -9.56
CA VAL A 178 8.99 10.71 -8.52
C VAL A 178 9.37 9.27 -8.17
N PHE A 179 10.10 8.59 -9.06
CA PHE A 179 10.59 7.23 -8.85
C PHE A 179 11.97 7.18 -8.19
N GLN A 180 12.61 8.32 -7.97
CA GLN A 180 13.90 8.36 -7.28
C GLN A 180 13.69 8.22 -5.77
N LYS A 181 14.61 7.50 -5.15
CA LYS A 181 14.56 7.22 -3.72
C LYS A 181 14.59 8.51 -2.89
N SER A 182 13.67 8.61 -1.93
CA SER A 182 13.62 9.68 -0.92
C SER A 182 13.39 11.09 -1.49
N ILE A 183 12.76 11.19 -2.67
CA ILE A 183 12.34 12.48 -3.23
C ILE A 183 10.94 12.84 -2.71
N ARG A 184 10.82 14.07 -2.17
CA ARG A 184 9.55 14.76 -1.92
C ARG A 184 9.48 15.97 -2.84
N LEU A 185 8.33 16.15 -3.51
CA LEU A 185 8.12 17.27 -4.41
C LEU A 185 7.71 18.53 -3.61
N ASP A 186 8.69 19.34 -3.20
CA ASP A 186 8.62 20.67 -2.56
C ASP A 186 8.01 20.80 -1.14
N ASN A 187 8.48 21.87 -0.47
CA ASN A 187 8.20 22.23 0.92
C ASN A 187 6.77 22.74 1.21
N SER A 188 5.96 23.06 0.20
CA SER A 188 4.56 23.48 0.40
C SER A 188 3.64 22.32 0.80
N PHE A 189 4.07 21.08 0.56
CA PHE A 189 3.40 19.84 0.98
C PHE A 189 3.99 19.25 2.25
N ASN A 190 4.74 20.04 3.04
CA ASN A 190 5.42 19.57 4.25
C ASN A 190 4.49 18.98 5.32
N GLU A 191 3.18 19.29 5.27
CA GLU A 191 2.18 18.69 6.17
C GLU A 191 1.76 17.28 5.75
N ILE A 192 2.03 16.87 4.52
CA ILE A 192 1.55 15.60 3.94
C ILE A 192 2.60 14.50 4.18
N GLU A 193 2.55 13.83 5.34
CA GLU A 193 3.51 12.82 5.83
C GLU A 193 3.83 11.69 4.81
N GLY A 194 5.10 11.40 4.48
CA GLY A 194 5.45 10.18 3.71
C GLY A 194 6.94 10.02 3.41
N SER A 195 7.48 8.81 3.39
CA SER A 195 8.93 8.56 3.31
C SER A 195 9.58 8.94 1.96
N GLY A 196 8.79 9.11 0.91
CA GLY A 196 9.31 9.35 -0.45
C GLY A 196 9.92 8.09 -1.08
N ILE A 197 9.63 6.91 -0.53
CA ILE A 197 10.18 5.62 -0.98
C ILE A 197 9.13 4.78 -1.72
N GLY A 198 7.83 4.98 -1.45
CA GLY A 198 6.75 4.15 -2.01
C GLY A 198 6.78 4.00 -3.54
N LEU A 199 6.94 5.10 -4.29
CA LEU A 199 7.03 5.03 -5.74
C LEU A 199 8.35 4.40 -6.24
N TYR A 200 9.44 4.55 -5.51
CA TYR A 200 10.69 3.82 -5.79
C TYR A 200 10.50 2.31 -5.64
N ILE A 201 9.81 1.86 -4.58
CA ILE A 201 9.45 0.45 -4.39
C ILE A 201 8.59 -0.04 -5.54
N VAL A 202 7.56 0.71 -5.92
CA VAL A 202 6.70 0.38 -7.06
C VAL A 202 7.54 0.19 -8.32
N LYS A 203 8.42 1.15 -8.64
CA LYS A 203 9.28 1.07 -9.82
C LYS A 203 10.16 -0.19 -9.79
N THR A 204 10.79 -0.46 -8.64
CA THR A 204 11.66 -1.63 -8.46
C THR A 204 10.91 -2.95 -8.68
N ILE A 205 9.73 -3.10 -8.05
CA ILE A 205 8.92 -4.32 -8.18
C ILE A 205 8.45 -4.53 -9.62
N VAL A 206 7.99 -3.46 -10.27
CA VAL A 206 7.53 -3.51 -11.66
C VAL A 206 8.65 -3.90 -12.60
N ASP A 207 9.85 -3.34 -12.40
CA ASP A 207 11.03 -3.68 -13.19
C ASP A 207 11.46 -5.14 -12.97
N MET A 208 11.37 -5.65 -11.74
CA MET A 208 11.66 -7.06 -11.43
C MET A 208 10.70 -8.03 -12.13
N HIS A 209 9.42 -7.66 -12.29
CA HIS A 209 8.44 -8.43 -13.06
C HIS A 209 8.65 -8.29 -14.59
N GLY A 210 9.66 -7.56 -15.05
CA GLY A 210 9.89 -7.25 -16.46
C GLY A 210 8.81 -6.34 -17.05
N GLY A 211 8.17 -5.56 -16.20
CA GLY A 211 7.07 -4.67 -16.53
C GLY A 211 7.50 -3.25 -16.87
N LYS A 212 6.51 -2.36 -16.95
CA LYS A 212 6.70 -0.92 -17.15
C LYS A 212 5.69 -0.13 -16.34
N ILE A 213 6.13 0.99 -15.80
CA ILE A 213 5.29 2.00 -15.16
C ILE A 213 5.30 3.29 -15.99
N ILE A 214 4.13 3.90 -16.15
CA ILE A 214 3.91 5.18 -16.85
C ILE A 214 3.08 6.08 -15.94
N VAL A 215 3.35 7.38 -15.96
CA VAL A 215 2.60 8.38 -15.19
C VAL A 215 2.09 9.46 -16.12
N ASN A 216 0.78 9.66 -16.13
CA ASN A 216 0.14 10.80 -16.75
C ASN A 216 -0.41 11.68 -15.63
N SER A 217 0.04 12.93 -15.52
CA SER A 217 -0.41 13.81 -14.46
C SER A 217 -0.41 15.27 -14.89
N GLU A 218 -1.37 16.02 -14.36
CA GLU A 218 -1.49 17.45 -14.57
C GLU A 218 -1.90 18.12 -13.25
N ILE A 219 -1.23 19.22 -12.91
CA ILE A 219 -1.51 19.97 -11.68
C ILE A 219 -2.98 20.38 -11.66
N GLY A 220 -3.67 20.06 -10.56
CA GLY A 220 -5.08 20.36 -10.34
C GLY A 220 -6.07 19.44 -11.05
N LYS A 221 -5.62 18.47 -11.85
CA LYS A 221 -6.49 17.48 -12.51
C LYS A 221 -6.28 16.05 -12.01
N GLY A 222 -5.26 15.81 -11.20
CA GLY A 222 -4.94 14.51 -10.63
C GLY A 222 -3.83 13.77 -11.36
N SER A 223 -3.69 12.49 -11.03
CA SER A 223 -2.63 11.63 -11.56
C SER A 223 -3.18 10.28 -12.00
N GLU A 224 -2.50 9.66 -12.94
CA GLU A 224 -2.80 8.33 -13.46
C GLU A 224 -1.51 7.54 -13.55
N PHE A 225 -1.40 6.49 -12.75
CA PHE A 225 -0.30 5.54 -12.74
C PHE A 225 -0.74 4.29 -13.49
N ILE A 226 -0.02 3.95 -14.56
CA ILE A 226 -0.31 2.81 -15.43
C ILE A 226 0.82 1.80 -15.27
N ILE A 227 0.50 0.61 -14.79
CA ILE A 227 1.43 -0.50 -14.63
C ILE A 227 1.13 -1.56 -15.67
N LYS A 228 2.18 -2.07 -16.32
CA LYS A 228 2.10 -3.13 -17.33
C LYS A 228 3.01 -4.26 -16.92
N ILE A 229 2.45 -5.44 -16.69
CA ILE A 229 3.20 -6.66 -16.33
C ILE A 229 2.94 -7.74 -17.38
N PRO A 230 3.97 -8.45 -17.88
CA PRO A 230 3.78 -9.54 -18.83
C PRO A 230 2.80 -10.60 -18.32
N ALA A 231 1.83 -11.00 -19.15
CA ALA A 231 0.83 -12.02 -18.81
C ALA A 231 1.39 -13.44 -19.04
N LYS A 232 2.50 -13.76 -18.37
CA LYS A 232 3.16 -15.07 -18.49
C LYS A 232 2.37 -16.13 -17.72
N ILE A 233 2.17 -17.28 -18.35
CA ILE A 233 1.64 -18.49 -17.72
C ILE A 233 2.63 -19.60 -18.07
N LYS A 234 3.23 -20.29 -17.09
CA LYS A 234 3.92 -21.55 -17.41
C LYS A 234 2.88 -22.55 -17.88
N ARG A 235 3.02 -23.03 -19.12
CA ARG A 235 2.37 -24.27 -19.52
C ARG A 235 2.89 -25.37 -18.59
N LYS A 236 2.01 -26.15 -17.98
CA LYS A 236 2.39 -27.45 -17.40
C LYS A 236 2.99 -28.29 -18.53
N GLU A 237 4.32 -28.41 -18.57
CA GLU A 237 4.96 -29.46 -19.35
C GLU A 237 4.56 -30.81 -18.74
N GLY A 238 3.80 -31.63 -19.49
CA GLY A 238 3.63 -33.05 -19.15
C GLY A 238 2.20 -33.60 -19.10
N LEU A 239 1.47 -33.55 -20.22
CA LEU A 239 0.62 -34.66 -20.63
C LEU A 239 1.01 -35.00 -22.08
N LYS A 240 2.17 -35.64 -22.24
CA LYS A 240 2.41 -36.40 -23.46
C LYS A 240 1.28 -37.42 -23.55
N GLN A 241 0.39 -37.22 -24.50
CA GLN A 241 -0.55 -38.21 -24.98
C GLN A 241 0.20 -39.52 -25.18
N LYS A 242 -0.12 -40.51 -24.35
CA LYS A 242 0.11 -41.91 -24.65
C LYS A 242 -0.96 -42.27 -25.69
N ILE A 243 -0.70 -41.97 -26.96
CA ILE A 243 -1.51 -42.46 -28.08
C ILE A 243 -0.57 -43.20 -29.03
N MET A 244 -0.84 -44.50 -29.10
CA MET A 244 -0.28 -45.58 -29.93
C MET A 244 1.16 -46.01 -29.65
#